data_AF-A0A811MJS4-F1
#
_entry.id   AF-A0A811MJS4-F1
#
_cell.length_a   1.000
_cell.length_b   1.000
_cell.length_c   1.000
_cell.angle_alpha   90.00
_cell.angle_beta   90.00
_cell.angle_gamma   90.00
#
_symmetry.space_group_name_H-M   'P 1'
#
loop_
_entity.id
_entity.type
_entity.pdbx_description
1 polymer ?
#
loop_
_entity_poly.entity_id
_entity_poly.type
_entity_poly.pdbx_seq_one_letter_code
_entity_poly.pdbx_strand_id
1 'polypeptide(L)'
;MLRLRNSLFPLLRAASPLPSPIHRRACRLLSNSTSTAITPAPFSLEDYLVASCGLDPAQAREVSKKAFHELSRAGRRPSDELSSSRINSASNPDAILALLSGAGLSRDDIAAVVSADPLILRASVKNIAPRLLALQDRLGLSTPQIARFLLVGSRGLRDCDVIPRLEFFISFYGSFEQVLVAVKRCMTLLTASPERLIKPNIALLRQWGVQNIVQLCTDNAWVLTFKPERVKEFLLRAEELGVPPTSRMFRHAVATISRNSKDRVAAKLEFYKRILGVSESEVSTAVSKMPNILGFSDEILLRKIKFLVNEAAMEPRYIVERPVMFALSLEKRLVPRHYIMKVLQEKGLLDSNMSFYSVVALGEDTFKSKFIDRHKDSVPGLADTYAAARAGIVPSRI
;
A
#
# COMPACT_ATOMS: atom_id res chain seq x y z
N MET A 1 -6.16 -45.51 41.40
CA MET A 1 -5.27 -46.07 42.44
C MET A 1 -4.07 -45.14 42.56
N LEU A 2 -4.15 -44.15 43.45
CA LEU A 2 -3.42 -44.12 44.74
C LEU A 2 -1.89 -44.27 44.58
N ARG A 3 -1.16 -43.15 44.73
CA ARG A 3 -0.09 -43.02 45.72
C ARG A 3 0.37 -41.57 45.89
N LEU A 4 -0.04 -41.02 47.04
CA LEU A 4 0.56 -39.88 47.74
C LEU A 4 2.03 -40.18 48.09
N ARG A 5 2.87 -39.14 48.12
CA ARG A 5 3.83 -38.95 49.23
C ARG A 5 4.27 -37.49 49.40
N ASN A 6 3.86 -36.94 50.54
CA ASN A 6 4.35 -35.73 51.19
C ASN A 6 5.78 -35.91 51.70
N SER A 7 6.54 -34.82 51.84
CA SER A 7 7.56 -34.53 52.90
C SER A 7 8.02 -33.07 52.72
N LEU A 8 7.50 -32.10 53.48
CA LEU A 8 7.98 -31.56 54.78
C LEU A 8 9.28 -30.72 54.69
N PHE A 9 9.12 -29.44 55.04
CA PHE A 9 10.13 -28.40 55.30
C PHE A 9 11.08 -28.75 56.46
N PRO A 10 12.17 -27.97 56.60
CA PRO A 10 12.32 -27.21 57.85
C PRO A 10 12.67 -25.72 57.69
N LEU A 11 12.17 -24.96 58.66
CA LEU A 11 12.36 -23.55 58.99
C LEU A 11 13.71 -23.28 59.68
N LEU A 12 14.30 -22.11 59.44
CA LEU A 12 15.18 -21.30 60.32
C LEU A 12 15.22 -19.89 59.67
N ARG A 13 14.56 -18.81 60.11
CA ARG A 13 14.49 -18.04 61.38
C ARG A 13 15.80 -17.35 61.79
N ALA A 14 15.91 -16.07 61.44
CA ALA A 14 16.60 -15.00 62.18
C ALA A 14 15.94 -13.66 61.73
N ALA A 15 14.98 -13.08 62.46
CA ALA A 15 15.09 -12.28 63.69
C ALA A 15 15.87 -10.95 63.50
N SER A 16 15.09 -9.87 63.40
CA SER A 16 15.43 -8.44 63.32
C SER A 16 16.22 -7.91 64.54
N PRO A 17 16.64 -6.63 64.56
CA PRO A 17 15.72 -5.61 65.10
C PRO A 17 15.77 -4.22 64.44
N LEU A 18 14.61 -3.55 64.47
CA LEU A 18 14.46 -2.08 64.41
C LEU A 18 15.30 -1.39 65.50
N PRO A 19 15.56 -0.09 65.35
CA PRO A 19 14.97 0.83 66.32
C PRO A 19 14.40 2.13 65.73
N SER A 20 13.28 2.57 66.31
CA SER A 20 12.76 3.95 66.33
C SER A 20 13.00 4.51 67.75
N PRO A 21 12.67 5.79 68.11
CA PRO A 21 12.76 7.09 67.42
C PRO A 21 13.45 8.18 68.32
N ILE A 22 13.39 9.46 67.89
CA ILE A 22 13.53 10.72 68.66
C ILE A 22 14.96 11.32 68.82
N HIS A 23 15.30 12.39 68.08
CA HIS A 23 15.34 13.77 68.61
C HIS A 23 15.68 14.83 67.55
N ARG A 24 14.93 15.93 67.64
CA ARG A 24 15.08 17.21 66.93
C ARG A 24 16.52 17.73 66.93
N ARG A 25 17.02 18.16 65.76
CA ARG A 25 17.89 19.33 65.68
C ARG A 25 17.54 20.16 64.45
N ALA A 26 17.11 21.37 64.74
CA ALA A 26 16.80 22.40 63.77
C ALA A 26 18.10 22.92 63.14
N CYS A 27 18.20 22.82 61.82
CA CYS A 27 19.00 23.73 61.03
C CYS A 27 18.05 24.50 60.13
N ARG A 28 17.58 25.65 60.62
CA ARG A 28 17.02 26.71 59.79
C ARG A 28 18.13 27.19 58.87
N LEU A 29 18.09 26.79 57.61
CA LEU A 29 18.66 27.59 56.51
C LEU A 29 17.47 28.16 55.75
N LEU A 30 17.17 29.41 56.06
CA LEU A 30 16.25 30.25 55.32
C LEU A 30 16.89 30.56 53.97
N SER A 31 16.56 29.75 52.96
CA SER A 31 16.75 30.15 51.56
C SER A 31 15.39 30.56 51.02
N ASN A 32 15.18 31.87 50.95
CA ASN A 32 14.11 32.46 50.18
C ASN A 32 14.25 31.99 48.73
N SER A 33 13.32 31.17 48.27
CA SER A 33 13.12 30.92 46.85
C SER A 33 11.62 30.91 46.62
N THR A 34 11.19 31.97 45.96
CA THR A 34 9.86 32.21 45.41
C THR A 34 9.24 30.92 44.90
N SER A 35 8.14 30.52 45.53
CA SER A 35 7.19 29.58 44.97
C SER A 35 6.54 30.22 43.75
N THR A 36 7.20 30.16 42.60
CA THR A 36 6.48 30.25 41.33
C THR A 36 5.63 28.99 41.25
N ALA A 37 4.30 29.18 41.29
CA ALA A 37 3.39 28.14 40.90
C ALA A 37 3.74 27.76 39.45
N ILE A 38 4.48 26.67 39.26
CA ILE A 38 4.72 26.10 37.94
C ILE A 38 3.36 25.55 37.52
N THR A 39 2.63 26.32 36.71
CA THR A 39 1.59 25.75 35.88
C THR A 39 2.26 24.61 35.09
N PRO A 40 1.79 23.36 35.20
CA PRO A 40 2.38 22.27 34.44
C PRO A 40 2.31 22.66 32.96
N ALA A 41 3.46 22.54 32.27
CA ALA A 41 3.52 22.84 30.85
C ALA A 41 2.39 22.11 30.12
N PRO A 42 1.69 22.77 29.17
CA PRO A 42 0.60 22.13 28.45
C PRO A 42 1.14 20.87 27.75
N PHE A 43 0.36 19.79 27.79
CA PHE A 43 0.76 18.53 27.18
C PHE A 43 1.09 18.74 25.69
N SER A 44 2.33 18.40 25.33
CA SER A 44 2.83 18.45 23.96
C SER A 44 2.88 17.03 23.41
N LEU A 45 2.05 16.74 22.42
CA LEU A 45 2.05 15.43 21.74
C LEU A 45 3.41 15.16 21.08
N GLU A 46 4.07 16.19 20.53
CA GLU A 46 5.38 16.06 19.91
C GLU A 46 6.44 15.61 20.92
N ASP A 47 6.55 16.30 22.06
CA ASP A 47 7.52 15.95 23.11
C ASP A 47 7.23 14.57 23.70
N TYR A 48 5.94 14.23 23.86
CA TYR A 48 5.52 12.92 24.32
C TYR A 48 5.94 11.81 23.35
N LEU A 49 5.76 12.02 22.04
CA LEU A 49 6.16 11.05 21.02
C LEU A 49 7.67 10.80 21.01
N VAL A 50 8.48 11.82 21.27
CA VAL A 50 9.93 11.66 21.43
C VAL A 50 10.26 10.89 22.71
N ALA A 51 9.76 11.35 23.86
CA ALA A 51 10.13 10.80 25.16
C ALA A 51 9.62 9.37 25.38
N SER A 52 8.34 9.13 25.10
CA SER A 52 7.65 7.88 25.43
C SER A 52 7.64 6.89 24.27
N CYS A 53 7.48 7.35 23.03
CA CYS A 53 7.45 6.47 21.85
C CYS A 53 8.82 6.29 21.19
N GLY A 54 9.85 7.06 21.57
CA GLY A 54 11.20 6.93 21.02
C GLY A 54 11.32 7.38 19.56
N LEU A 55 10.43 8.26 19.09
CA LEU A 55 10.52 8.83 17.74
C LEU A 55 11.60 9.90 17.67
N ASP A 56 12.27 9.99 16.52
CA ASP A 56 13.14 11.12 16.20
C ASP A 56 12.32 12.44 16.23
N PRO A 57 12.87 13.57 16.70
CA PRO A 57 12.13 14.83 16.78
C PRO A 57 11.47 15.28 15.47
N ALA A 58 12.14 15.10 14.32
CA ALA A 58 11.54 15.46 13.03
C ALA A 58 10.36 14.55 12.69
N GLN A 59 10.48 13.25 12.98
CA GLN A 59 9.39 12.28 12.80
C GLN A 59 8.22 12.57 13.75
N ALA A 60 8.49 12.84 15.03
CA ALA A 60 7.48 13.17 16.02
C ALA A 60 6.64 14.39 15.61
N ARG A 61 7.28 15.42 15.05
CA ARG A 61 6.61 16.61 14.52
C ARG A 61 5.63 16.28 13.38
N GLU A 62 6.06 15.47 12.42
CA GLU A 62 5.20 15.06 11.29
C GLU A 62 4.04 14.16 11.74
N VAL A 63 4.30 13.23 12.67
CA VAL A 63 3.29 12.35 13.29
C VAL A 63 2.27 13.17 14.08
N SER A 64 2.70 14.17 14.83
CA SER A 64 1.85 15.11 15.56
C SER A 64 0.94 15.90 14.61
N LYS A 65 1.49 16.51 13.56
CA LYS A 65 0.71 17.21 12.52
C LYS A 65 -0.33 16.29 11.86
N LYS A 66 0.07 15.07 11.51
CA LYS A 66 -0.83 14.06 10.95
C LYS A 66 -1.99 13.76 11.91
N ALA A 67 -1.71 13.57 13.20
CA ALA A 67 -2.74 13.34 14.22
C ALA A 67 -3.77 14.48 14.23
N PHE A 68 -3.33 15.74 14.30
CA PHE A 68 -4.22 16.90 14.29
C PHE A 68 -5.03 17.01 12.99
N HIS A 69 -4.42 16.72 11.84
CA HIS A 69 -5.12 16.72 10.56
C HIS A 69 -6.18 15.59 10.46
N GLU A 70 -5.91 14.40 10.99
CA GLU A 70 -6.90 13.33 11.03
C GLU A 70 -8.07 13.64 11.99
N LEU A 71 -7.77 14.32 13.09
CA LEU A 71 -8.78 14.76 14.07
C LEU A 71 -9.72 15.82 13.52
N SER A 72 -9.21 16.81 12.78
CA SER A 72 -10.07 17.83 12.15
C SER A 72 -11.02 17.21 11.12
N ARG A 73 -10.63 16.10 10.49
CA ARG A 73 -11.50 15.33 9.59
C ARG A 73 -12.53 14.49 10.33
N ALA A 74 -12.20 13.97 11.52
CA ALA A 74 -13.10 13.18 12.35
C ALA A 74 -14.14 14.04 13.09
N GLY A 75 -13.75 15.24 13.55
CA GLY A 75 -14.56 16.16 14.37
C GLY A 75 -15.76 16.83 13.69
N ARG A 76 -16.21 16.36 12.52
CA ARG A 76 -17.50 16.77 11.92
C ARG A 76 -18.70 15.97 12.46
N ARG A 77 -18.59 15.40 13.66
CA ARG A 77 -19.70 14.75 14.38
C ARG A 77 -19.91 15.45 15.74
N PRO A 78 -21.14 15.84 16.12
CA PRO A 78 -21.40 16.64 17.33
C PRO A 78 -21.02 15.99 18.67
N SER A 79 -20.68 14.70 18.70
CA SER A 79 -20.45 13.92 19.93
C SER A 79 -19.00 13.92 20.45
N ASP A 80 -18.07 14.67 19.81
CA ASP A 80 -16.62 14.47 19.94
C ASP A 80 -15.87 15.50 20.82
N GLU A 81 -16.55 16.42 21.51
CA GLU A 81 -15.87 17.34 22.44
C GLU A 81 -15.20 16.61 23.62
N LEU A 82 -15.74 15.46 24.04
CA LEU A 82 -15.14 14.61 25.07
C LEU A 82 -13.96 13.76 24.58
N SER A 83 -13.72 13.73 23.26
CA SER A 83 -12.67 12.91 22.64
C SER A 83 -11.42 13.74 22.35
N SER A 84 -11.53 15.05 22.09
CA SER A 84 -10.39 15.98 21.98
C SER A 84 -9.55 16.04 23.26
N SER A 85 -10.17 15.85 24.43
CA SER A 85 -9.52 15.88 25.76
C SER A 85 -8.56 14.72 26.04
N ARG A 86 -8.60 13.62 25.28
CA ARG A 86 -7.75 12.44 25.51
C ARG A 86 -6.30 12.59 25.03
N ILE A 87 -5.95 13.69 24.36
CA ILE A 87 -4.56 14.06 24.06
C ILE A 87 -4.13 15.26 24.91
N ASN A 88 -4.87 15.63 25.96
CA ASN A 88 -4.45 16.74 26.84
C ASN A 88 -3.69 16.23 28.08
N SER A 89 -3.41 14.93 28.16
CA SER A 89 -2.72 14.26 29.26
C SER A 89 -2.02 12.98 28.79
N ALA A 90 -0.92 12.61 29.45
CA ALA A 90 -0.15 11.40 29.19
C ALA A 90 -0.85 10.10 29.62
N SER A 91 -1.84 10.17 30.52
CA SER A 91 -2.38 8.97 31.18
C SER A 91 -2.99 7.93 30.22
N ASN A 92 -3.75 8.37 29.20
CA ASN A 92 -4.34 7.45 28.23
C ASN A 92 -3.31 6.90 27.22
N PRO A 93 -2.45 7.75 26.61
CA PRO A 93 -1.32 7.28 25.82
C PRO A 93 -0.47 6.24 26.54
N ASP A 94 -0.06 6.48 27.79
CA ASP A 94 0.78 5.55 28.56
C ASP A 94 0.09 4.20 28.77
N ALA A 95 -1.21 4.20 29.05
CA ALA A 95 -1.99 2.98 29.21
C ALA A 95 -2.08 2.17 27.90
N ILE A 96 -2.17 2.84 26.74
CA ILE A 96 -2.15 2.18 25.44
C ILE A 96 -0.76 1.62 25.12
N LEU A 97 0.33 2.36 25.40
CA LEU A 97 1.69 1.87 25.22
C LEU A 97 1.96 0.64 26.10
N ALA A 98 1.55 0.68 27.37
CA ALA A 98 1.66 -0.45 28.29
C ALA A 98 0.83 -1.66 27.80
N LEU A 99 -0.37 -1.43 27.26
CA LEU A 99 -1.19 -2.49 26.68
C LEU A 99 -0.51 -3.16 25.48
N LEU A 100 0.05 -2.37 24.56
CA LEU A 100 0.74 -2.90 23.38
C LEU A 100 2.01 -3.67 23.76
N SER A 101 2.78 -3.14 24.72
CA SER A 101 3.95 -3.83 25.27
C SER A 101 3.56 -5.12 25.99
N GLY A 102 2.48 -5.11 26.78
CA GLY A 102 1.93 -6.30 27.43
C GLY A 102 1.42 -7.37 26.46
N ALA A 103 1.03 -6.98 25.23
CA ALA A 103 0.73 -7.90 24.14
C ALA A 103 1.98 -8.47 23.43
N GLY A 104 3.18 -8.08 23.89
CA GLY A 104 4.48 -8.58 23.42
C GLY A 104 5.15 -7.73 22.34
N LEU A 105 4.58 -6.59 21.94
CA LEU A 105 5.20 -5.75 20.91
C LEU A 105 6.51 -5.12 21.43
N SER A 106 7.52 -5.07 20.56
CA SER A 106 8.77 -4.38 20.85
C SER A 106 8.58 -2.86 20.87
N ARG A 107 9.53 -2.12 21.47
CA ARG A 107 9.50 -0.66 21.45
C ARG A 107 9.49 -0.11 20.02
N ASP A 108 10.23 -0.75 19.12
CA ASP A 108 10.32 -0.35 17.71
C ASP A 108 9.01 -0.63 16.96
N ASP A 109 8.36 -1.77 17.23
CA ASP A 109 7.03 -2.07 16.66
C ASP A 109 5.99 -1.04 17.12
N ILE A 110 6.00 -0.69 18.42
CA ILE A 110 5.09 0.32 18.98
C ILE A 110 5.34 1.69 18.33
N ALA A 111 6.61 2.10 18.21
CA ALA A 111 6.98 3.34 17.55
C ALA A 111 6.50 3.39 16.09
N ALA A 112 6.65 2.29 15.36
CA ALA A 112 6.18 2.16 13.98
C ALA A 112 4.65 2.21 13.88
N VAL A 113 3.93 1.56 14.80
CA VAL A 113 2.46 1.59 14.86
C VAL A 113 1.95 2.98 15.19
N VAL A 114 2.53 3.67 16.16
CA VAL A 114 2.16 5.05 16.52
C VAL A 114 2.45 6.01 15.36
N SER A 115 3.55 5.83 14.64
CA SER A 115 3.84 6.60 13.42
C SER A 115 2.80 6.35 12.32
N ALA A 116 2.37 5.10 12.16
CA ALA A 116 1.38 4.70 11.17
C ALA A 116 -0.04 5.18 11.50
N ASP A 117 -0.45 5.18 12.77
CA ASP A 117 -1.76 5.63 13.24
C ASP A 117 -1.66 6.28 14.63
N PRO A 118 -1.37 7.60 14.71
CA PRO A 118 -1.17 8.29 15.98
C PRO A 118 -2.42 8.27 16.87
N LEU A 119 -3.60 8.11 16.27
CA LEU A 119 -4.88 8.11 16.99
C LEU A 119 -5.08 6.84 17.83
N ILE A 120 -4.22 5.82 17.71
CA ILE A 120 -4.20 4.68 18.62
C ILE A 120 -3.95 5.09 20.06
N LEU A 121 -3.16 6.15 20.29
CA LEU A 121 -2.91 6.70 21.63
C LEU A 121 -4.15 7.31 22.30
N ARG A 122 -5.22 7.58 21.53
CA ARG A 122 -6.53 8.05 22.05
C ARG A 122 -7.54 6.94 22.26
N ALA A 123 -7.23 5.75 21.76
CA ALA A 123 -8.17 4.65 21.80
C ALA A 123 -8.50 4.30 23.27
N SER A 124 -9.71 3.79 23.48
CA SER A 124 -10.10 3.30 24.80
C SER A 124 -9.42 1.96 25.04
N VAL A 125 -8.64 1.83 26.11
CA VAL A 125 -8.05 0.56 26.56
C VAL A 125 -9.13 -0.52 26.67
N LYS A 126 -10.32 -0.18 27.18
CA LYS A 126 -11.48 -1.08 27.30
C LYS A 126 -11.93 -1.68 25.95
N ASN A 127 -11.69 -0.96 24.85
CA ASN A 127 -12.06 -1.41 23.51
C ASN A 127 -10.92 -2.15 22.81
N ILE A 128 -9.67 -1.67 22.98
CA ILE A 128 -8.51 -2.23 22.28
C ILE A 128 -8.05 -3.53 22.92
N ALA A 129 -8.00 -3.61 24.24
CA ALA A 129 -7.51 -4.79 24.97
C ALA A 129 -8.23 -6.09 24.56
N PRO A 130 -9.57 -6.20 24.58
CA PRO A 130 -10.25 -7.43 24.17
C PRO A 130 -10.03 -7.75 22.69
N ARG A 131 -9.86 -6.74 21.82
CA ARG A 131 -9.60 -6.95 20.39
C ARG A 131 -8.19 -7.47 20.15
N LEU A 132 -7.19 -6.96 20.85
CA LEU A 132 -5.80 -7.46 20.77
C LEU A 132 -5.70 -8.90 21.24
N LEU A 133 -6.34 -9.25 22.37
CA LEU A 133 -6.41 -10.63 22.86
C LEU A 133 -7.09 -11.54 21.82
N ALA A 134 -8.20 -11.11 21.25
CA ALA A 134 -8.90 -11.90 20.24
C ALA A 134 -8.09 -12.11 18.94
N LEU A 135 -7.18 -11.20 18.57
CA LEU A 135 -6.24 -11.44 17.47
C LEU A 135 -5.32 -12.64 17.75
N GLN A 136 -4.92 -12.84 19.01
CA GLN A 136 -4.11 -14.00 19.42
C GLN A 136 -5.00 -15.24 19.57
N ASP A 137 -6.02 -15.17 20.41
CA ASP A 137 -6.78 -16.34 20.85
C ASP A 137 -7.70 -16.91 19.76
N ARG A 138 -8.33 -16.05 18.96
CA ARG A 138 -9.32 -16.49 17.95
C ARG A 138 -8.70 -16.68 16.58
N LEU A 139 -7.77 -15.80 16.20
CA LEU A 139 -7.13 -15.86 14.88
C LEU A 139 -5.77 -16.56 14.90
N GLY A 140 -5.24 -16.91 16.07
CA GLY A 140 -3.95 -17.58 16.20
C GLY A 140 -2.77 -16.72 15.73
N LEU A 141 -2.90 -15.39 15.74
CA LEU A 141 -1.85 -14.51 15.21
C LEU A 141 -0.69 -14.41 16.19
N SER A 142 0.51 -14.62 15.68
CA SER A 142 1.75 -14.37 16.41
C SER A 142 1.96 -12.87 16.66
N THR A 143 2.77 -12.53 17.66
CA THR A 143 3.13 -11.13 17.95
C THR A 143 3.67 -10.36 16.74
N PRO A 144 4.58 -10.91 15.91
CA PRO A 144 5.03 -10.23 14.69
C PRO A 144 3.90 -10.01 13.66
N GLN A 145 2.94 -10.94 13.56
CA GLN A 145 1.78 -10.76 12.68
C GLN A 145 0.84 -9.66 13.19
N ILE A 146 0.65 -9.55 14.51
CA ILE A 146 -0.13 -8.48 15.13
C ILE A 146 0.54 -7.13 14.91
N ALA A 147 1.85 -7.02 15.10
CA ALA A 147 2.60 -5.80 14.82
C ALA A 147 2.41 -5.36 13.35
N ARG A 148 2.60 -6.28 12.39
CA ARG A 148 2.38 -6.02 10.96
C ARG A 148 0.95 -5.62 10.62
N PHE A 149 -0.04 -6.22 11.29
CA PHE A 149 -1.44 -5.82 11.14
C PHE A 149 -1.69 -4.42 11.65
N LEU A 150 -1.17 -4.06 12.82
CA LEU A 150 -1.37 -2.74 13.41
C LEU A 150 -0.83 -1.62 12.51
N LEU A 151 0.25 -1.86 11.75
CA LEU A 151 0.77 -0.88 10.77
C LEU A 151 -0.25 -0.48 9.70
N VAL A 152 -1.21 -1.35 9.35
CA VAL A 152 -2.17 -1.10 8.26
C VAL A 152 -3.63 -1.13 8.73
N GLY A 153 -3.90 -1.71 9.89
CA GLY A 153 -5.22 -2.04 10.40
C GLY A 153 -5.59 -1.36 11.72
N SER A 154 -4.70 -0.57 12.34
CA SER A 154 -4.97 0.11 13.62
C SER A 154 -6.25 0.94 13.58
N ARG A 155 -6.52 1.63 12.46
CA ARG A 155 -7.78 2.37 12.30
C ARG A 155 -9.02 1.49 12.44
N GLY A 156 -9.03 0.33 11.78
CA GLY A 156 -10.11 -0.64 11.92
C GLY A 156 -10.21 -1.12 13.37
N LEU A 157 -9.07 -1.47 13.97
CA LEU A 157 -8.99 -1.95 15.36
C LEU A 157 -9.56 -0.93 16.35
N ARG A 158 -9.43 0.37 16.10
CA ARG A 158 -10.04 1.44 16.90
C ARG A 158 -11.54 1.57 16.65
N ASP A 159 -11.92 1.64 15.38
CA ASP A 159 -13.25 2.09 14.97
C ASP A 159 -14.32 0.99 15.10
N CYS A 160 -13.96 -0.30 15.02
CA CYS A 160 -14.93 -1.39 15.05
C CYS A 160 -14.36 -2.71 15.61
N ASP A 161 -15.23 -3.70 15.83
CA ASP A 161 -14.78 -5.08 16.05
C ASP A 161 -14.26 -5.68 14.74
N VAL A 162 -12.95 -5.77 14.63
CA VAL A 162 -12.25 -6.25 13.42
C VAL A 162 -12.23 -7.76 13.32
N ILE A 163 -12.46 -8.52 14.41
CA ILE A 163 -12.23 -9.96 14.42
C ILE A 163 -13.14 -10.70 13.41
N PRO A 164 -14.47 -10.50 13.40
CA PRO A 164 -15.33 -11.16 12.42
C PRO A 164 -15.00 -10.78 10.97
N ARG A 165 -14.46 -9.56 10.76
CA ARG A 165 -14.05 -9.09 9.44
C ARG A 165 -12.77 -9.78 8.99
N LEU A 166 -11.80 -9.91 9.88
CA LEU A 166 -10.57 -10.64 9.61
C LEU A 166 -10.86 -12.10 9.33
N GLU A 167 -11.72 -12.77 10.10
CA GLU A 167 -12.16 -14.16 9.82
C GLU A 167 -12.76 -14.28 8.41
N PHE A 168 -13.69 -13.38 8.07
CA PHE A 168 -14.27 -13.32 6.73
C PHE A 168 -13.22 -13.11 5.64
N PHE A 169 -12.32 -12.13 5.81
CA PHE A 169 -11.32 -11.80 4.79
C PHE A 169 -10.21 -12.85 4.69
N ILE A 170 -9.82 -13.51 5.77
CA ILE A 170 -8.89 -14.65 5.73
C ILE A 170 -9.51 -15.78 4.91
N SER A 171 -10.79 -16.09 5.15
CA SER A 171 -11.52 -17.08 4.35
C SER A 171 -11.62 -16.67 2.88
N PHE A 172 -11.92 -15.41 2.59
CA PHE A 172 -12.09 -14.91 1.23
C PHE A 172 -10.76 -14.81 0.44
N TYR A 173 -9.70 -14.29 1.06
CA TYR A 173 -8.38 -14.12 0.43
C TYR A 173 -7.48 -15.37 0.56
N GLY A 174 -7.87 -16.35 1.37
CA GLY A 174 -7.18 -17.61 1.59
C GLY A 174 -6.05 -17.56 2.63
N SER A 175 -5.60 -16.37 3.05
CA SER A 175 -4.60 -16.24 4.12
C SER A 175 -4.60 -14.84 4.74
N PHE A 176 -4.13 -14.74 5.98
CA PHE A 176 -3.91 -13.46 6.66
C PHE A 176 -2.93 -12.55 5.91
N GLU A 177 -1.90 -13.14 5.30
CA GLU A 177 -0.89 -12.39 4.53
C GLU A 177 -1.52 -11.66 3.33
N GLN A 178 -2.45 -12.30 2.62
CA GLN A 178 -3.19 -11.66 1.54
C GLN A 178 -4.15 -10.58 2.05
N VAL A 179 -4.73 -10.76 3.25
CA VAL A 179 -5.51 -9.69 3.91
C VAL A 179 -4.65 -8.46 4.16
N LEU A 180 -3.42 -8.62 4.68
CA LEU A 180 -2.52 -7.49 4.91
C LEU A 180 -2.20 -6.73 3.61
N VAL A 181 -1.95 -7.44 2.51
CA VAL A 181 -1.74 -6.83 1.18
C VAL A 181 -2.96 -6.01 0.76
N ALA A 182 -4.17 -6.56 0.90
CA ALA A 182 -5.41 -5.89 0.54
C ALA A 182 -5.70 -4.66 1.43
N VAL A 183 -5.53 -4.78 2.75
CA VAL A 183 -5.76 -3.70 3.72
C VAL A 183 -4.75 -2.56 3.53
N LYS A 184 -3.48 -2.88 3.24
CA LYS A 184 -2.46 -1.86 2.93
C LYS A 184 -2.86 -1.01 1.71
N ARG A 185 -3.52 -1.62 0.73
CA ARG A 185 -4.02 -0.93 -0.48
C ARG A 185 -5.34 -0.20 -0.25
N CYS A 186 -6.13 -0.62 0.75
CA CYS A 186 -7.43 -0.01 1.08
C CYS A 186 -7.72 -0.13 2.58
N MET A 187 -7.31 0.88 3.36
CA MET A 187 -7.50 0.86 4.81
C MET A 187 -8.97 0.86 5.24
N THR A 188 -9.89 1.34 4.38
CA THR A 188 -11.33 1.32 4.64
C THR A 188 -11.95 -0.06 4.53
N LEU A 189 -11.22 -1.07 4.06
CA LEU A 189 -11.71 -2.43 3.93
C LEU A 189 -12.19 -3.00 5.28
N LEU A 190 -11.46 -2.69 6.36
CA LEU A 190 -11.80 -3.15 7.72
C LEU A 190 -12.91 -2.33 8.39
N THR A 191 -13.22 -1.13 7.90
CA THR A 191 -14.27 -0.29 8.46
C THR A 191 -15.57 -0.35 7.67
N ALA A 192 -15.50 -0.79 6.41
CA ALA A 192 -16.67 -1.02 5.55
C ALA A 192 -17.60 -2.09 6.14
N SER A 193 -18.89 -1.95 5.84
CA SER A 193 -19.92 -2.90 6.29
C SER A 193 -19.83 -4.19 5.46
N PRO A 194 -19.60 -5.36 6.10
CA PRO A 194 -19.57 -6.63 5.38
C PRO A 194 -20.89 -6.94 4.69
N GLU A 195 -22.01 -6.77 5.38
CA GLU A 195 -23.35 -7.10 4.87
C GLU A 195 -23.86 -6.10 3.82
N ARG A 196 -23.56 -4.81 3.97
CA ARG A 196 -24.10 -3.78 3.06
C ARG A 196 -23.24 -3.52 1.83
N LEU A 197 -21.93 -3.73 1.93
CA LEU A 197 -20.99 -3.37 0.85
C LEU A 197 -20.21 -4.60 0.39
N ILE A 198 -19.44 -5.23 1.28
CA ILE A 198 -18.45 -6.24 0.87
C ILE A 198 -19.10 -7.47 0.24
N LYS A 199 -20.02 -8.14 0.95
CA LYS A 199 -20.68 -9.37 0.48
C LYS A 199 -21.55 -9.12 -0.76
N PRO A 200 -22.40 -8.07 -0.82
CA PRO A 200 -23.14 -7.75 -2.03
C PRO A 200 -22.22 -7.47 -3.24
N ASN A 201 -21.12 -6.76 -3.05
CA ASN A 201 -20.18 -6.49 -4.14
C ASN A 201 -19.47 -7.75 -4.62
N ILE A 202 -19.08 -8.66 -3.72
CA ILE A 202 -18.53 -9.97 -4.12
C ILE A 202 -19.56 -10.77 -4.90
N ALA A 203 -20.82 -10.80 -4.44
CA ALA A 203 -21.91 -11.49 -5.12
C ALA A 203 -22.16 -10.89 -6.52
N LEU A 204 -22.16 -9.56 -6.64
CA LEU A 204 -22.35 -8.86 -7.90
C LEU A 204 -21.22 -9.16 -8.90
N LEU A 205 -19.96 -9.14 -8.45
CA LEU A 205 -18.81 -9.52 -9.28
C LEU A 205 -18.91 -10.97 -9.76
N ARG A 206 -19.37 -11.89 -8.91
CA ARG A 206 -19.62 -13.30 -9.28
C ARG A 206 -20.75 -13.42 -10.29
N GLN A 207 -21.87 -12.74 -10.06
CA GLN A 207 -23.03 -12.74 -10.95
C GLN A 207 -22.68 -12.23 -12.35
N TRP A 208 -21.81 -11.22 -12.44
CA TRP A 208 -21.34 -10.70 -13.73
C TRP A 208 -20.30 -11.61 -14.42
N GLY A 209 -19.87 -12.70 -13.80
CA GLY A 209 -18.89 -13.63 -14.39
C GLY A 209 -17.43 -13.20 -14.28
N VAL A 210 -17.11 -12.25 -13.39
CA VAL A 210 -15.72 -11.81 -13.16
C VAL A 210 -14.89 -12.99 -12.67
N GLN A 211 -13.89 -13.38 -13.45
CA GLN A 211 -12.95 -14.45 -13.06
C GLN A 211 -11.89 -13.93 -12.08
N ASN A 212 -11.37 -14.81 -11.22
CA ASN A 212 -10.28 -14.51 -10.27
C ASN A 212 -10.56 -13.28 -9.39
N ILE A 213 -11.77 -13.20 -8.81
CA ILE A 213 -12.23 -12.07 -7.98
C ILE A 213 -11.28 -11.81 -6.82
N VAL A 214 -10.74 -12.85 -6.19
CA VAL A 214 -9.77 -12.72 -5.09
C VAL A 214 -8.55 -11.89 -5.53
N GLN A 215 -8.00 -12.16 -6.71
CA GLN A 215 -6.88 -11.38 -7.25
C GLN A 215 -7.29 -9.95 -7.57
N LEU A 216 -8.46 -9.74 -8.19
CA LEU A 216 -9.00 -8.40 -8.45
C LEU A 216 -9.10 -7.58 -7.16
N CYS A 217 -9.68 -8.17 -6.11
CA CYS A 217 -9.87 -7.54 -4.82
C CYS A 217 -8.55 -7.40 -4.03
N THR A 218 -7.56 -8.24 -4.28
CA THR A 218 -6.22 -8.07 -3.68
C THR A 218 -5.54 -6.85 -4.29
N ASP A 219 -5.57 -6.70 -5.61
CA ASP A 219 -4.94 -5.58 -6.34
C ASP A 219 -5.74 -4.28 -6.25
N ASN A 220 -7.04 -4.37 -5.99
CA ASN A 220 -7.98 -3.26 -6.04
C ASN A 220 -9.03 -3.34 -4.92
N ALA A 221 -8.62 -3.59 -3.66
CA ALA A 221 -9.52 -3.84 -2.53
C ALA A 221 -10.67 -2.82 -2.34
N TRP A 222 -10.44 -1.57 -2.74
CA TRP A 222 -11.42 -0.49 -2.70
C TRP A 222 -12.67 -0.76 -3.57
N VAL A 223 -12.59 -1.63 -4.59
CA VAL A 223 -13.77 -2.03 -5.40
C VAL A 223 -14.87 -2.67 -4.55
N LEU A 224 -14.50 -3.30 -3.43
CA LEU A 224 -15.47 -3.89 -2.48
C LEU A 224 -16.12 -2.86 -1.57
N THR A 225 -15.53 -1.66 -1.45
CA THR A 225 -15.96 -0.64 -0.49
C THR A 225 -16.92 0.40 -1.07
N PHE A 226 -17.17 0.36 -2.39
CA PHE A 226 -18.17 1.22 -3.01
C PHE A 226 -19.58 0.75 -2.73
N LYS A 227 -20.54 1.66 -2.92
CA LYS A 227 -21.95 1.30 -2.99
C LYS A 227 -22.19 0.34 -4.17
N PRO A 228 -23.07 -0.68 -4.04
CA PRO A 228 -23.33 -1.64 -5.11
C PRO A 228 -23.73 -1.02 -6.45
N GLU A 229 -24.43 0.12 -6.44
CA GLU A 229 -24.84 0.82 -7.67
C GLU A 229 -23.63 1.30 -8.47
N ARG A 230 -22.59 1.79 -7.79
CA ARG A 230 -21.34 2.20 -8.43
C ARG A 230 -20.54 1.01 -8.94
N VAL A 231 -20.63 -0.14 -8.24
CA VAL A 231 -20.01 -1.39 -8.72
C VAL A 231 -20.67 -1.85 -10.01
N LYS A 232 -22.00 -1.83 -10.05
CA LYS A 232 -22.77 -2.13 -11.26
C LYS A 232 -22.42 -1.19 -12.42
N GLU A 233 -22.28 0.11 -12.15
CA GLU A 233 -21.91 1.11 -13.15
C GLU A 233 -20.57 0.78 -13.82
N PHE A 234 -19.50 0.51 -13.07
CA PHE A 234 -18.20 0.22 -13.69
C PHE A 234 -18.14 -1.17 -14.34
N LEU A 235 -18.98 -2.12 -13.93
CA LEU A 235 -19.11 -3.42 -14.60
C LEU A 235 -19.72 -3.25 -15.99
N LEU A 236 -20.82 -2.50 -16.08
CA LEU A 236 -21.46 -2.15 -17.36
C LEU A 236 -20.47 -1.41 -18.27
N ARG A 237 -19.80 -0.38 -17.74
CA ARG A 237 -18.82 0.40 -18.52
C ARG A 237 -17.61 -0.43 -18.97
N ALA A 238 -17.20 -1.45 -18.22
CA ALA A 238 -16.14 -2.36 -18.64
C ALA A 238 -16.59 -3.24 -19.82
N GLU A 239 -17.85 -3.64 -19.85
CA GLU A 239 -18.48 -4.39 -20.94
C GLU A 239 -18.70 -3.51 -22.18
N GLU A 240 -19.17 -2.27 -22.00
CA GLU A 240 -19.31 -1.26 -23.07
C GLU A 240 -17.99 -0.94 -23.79
N LEU A 241 -16.84 -1.17 -23.14
CA LEU A 241 -15.52 -1.07 -23.77
C LEU A 241 -15.14 -2.28 -24.63
N GLY A 242 -16.08 -3.17 -24.89
CA GLY A 242 -15.89 -4.35 -25.74
C GLY A 242 -15.10 -5.46 -25.06
N VAL A 243 -15.07 -5.51 -23.71
CA VAL A 243 -14.46 -6.61 -22.96
C VAL A 243 -15.56 -7.52 -22.43
N PRO A 244 -15.71 -8.75 -22.96
CA PRO A 244 -16.75 -9.67 -22.49
C PRO A 244 -16.54 -10.04 -21.02
N PRO A 245 -17.60 -10.14 -20.19
CA PRO A 245 -17.45 -10.45 -18.77
C PRO A 245 -16.75 -11.78 -18.45
N THR A 246 -16.91 -12.77 -19.32
CA THR A 246 -16.27 -14.08 -19.23
C THR A 246 -14.78 -14.08 -19.59
N SER A 247 -14.27 -12.98 -20.16
CA SER A 247 -12.86 -12.85 -20.52
C SER A 247 -11.97 -12.69 -19.28
N ARG A 248 -10.78 -13.30 -19.32
CA ARG A 248 -9.73 -13.04 -18.33
C ARG A 248 -9.32 -11.56 -18.28
N MET A 249 -9.56 -10.80 -19.35
CA MET A 249 -9.28 -9.37 -19.42
C MET A 249 -10.30 -8.52 -18.65
N PHE A 250 -11.51 -9.05 -18.38
CA PHE A 250 -12.58 -8.28 -17.77
C PHE A 250 -12.23 -7.75 -16.38
N ARG A 251 -11.52 -8.54 -15.56
CA ARG A 251 -11.03 -8.06 -14.26
C ARG A 251 -10.10 -6.84 -14.41
N HIS A 252 -9.29 -6.79 -15.45
CA HIS A 252 -8.37 -5.66 -15.71
C HIS A 252 -9.14 -4.45 -16.23
N ALA A 253 -10.18 -4.66 -17.02
CA ALA A 253 -11.12 -3.62 -17.42
C ALA A 253 -11.83 -3.03 -16.19
N VAL A 254 -12.44 -3.86 -15.36
CA VAL A 254 -13.09 -3.46 -14.09
C VAL A 254 -12.14 -2.67 -13.19
N ALA A 255 -10.92 -3.16 -12.98
CA ALA A 255 -9.89 -2.48 -12.17
C ALA A 255 -9.48 -1.11 -12.74
N THR A 256 -9.50 -0.97 -14.07
CA THR A 256 -9.16 0.29 -14.74
C THR A 256 -10.33 1.26 -14.66
N ILE A 257 -11.55 0.81 -14.99
CA ILE A 257 -12.73 1.67 -15.08
C ILE A 257 -13.21 2.14 -13.72
N SER A 258 -13.10 1.31 -12.69
CA SER A 258 -13.39 1.74 -11.33
C SER A 258 -12.54 2.94 -10.88
N ARG A 259 -11.33 3.16 -11.45
CA ARG A 259 -10.43 4.28 -11.13
C ARG A 259 -10.67 5.52 -11.97
N ASN A 260 -11.36 5.39 -13.09
CA ASN A 260 -11.45 6.44 -14.10
C ASN A 260 -12.93 6.85 -14.30
N SER A 261 -13.19 8.15 -14.20
CA SER A 261 -14.51 8.69 -14.56
C SER A 261 -14.82 8.44 -16.03
N LYS A 262 -16.12 8.49 -16.39
CA LYS A 262 -16.56 8.36 -17.78
C LYS A 262 -15.87 9.38 -18.68
N ASP A 263 -15.81 10.64 -18.25
CA ASP A 263 -15.18 11.73 -18.99
C ASP A 263 -13.68 11.52 -19.19
N ARG A 264 -12.98 11.01 -18.16
CA ARG A 264 -11.55 10.72 -18.27
C ARG A 264 -11.27 9.60 -19.27
N VAL A 265 -12.14 8.59 -19.32
CA VAL A 265 -12.04 7.52 -20.33
C VAL A 265 -12.29 8.09 -21.72
N ALA A 266 -13.37 8.87 -21.91
CA ALA A 266 -13.70 9.48 -23.20
C ALA A 266 -12.59 10.40 -23.72
N ALA A 267 -12.08 11.30 -22.87
CA ALA A 267 -10.97 12.20 -23.22
C ALA A 267 -9.71 11.42 -23.61
N LYS A 268 -9.47 10.27 -22.98
CA LYS A 268 -8.33 9.41 -23.28
C LYS A 268 -8.48 8.68 -24.62
N LEU A 269 -9.68 8.19 -24.93
CA LEU A 269 -9.98 7.60 -26.24
C LEU A 269 -9.77 8.62 -27.35
N GLU A 270 -10.28 9.84 -27.16
CA GLU A 270 -10.09 10.94 -28.11
C GLU A 270 -8.62 11.33 -28.28
N PHE A 271 -7.85 11.33 -27.19
CA PHE A 271 -6.41 11.56 -27.25
C PHE A 271 -5.71 10.56 -28.18
N TYR A 272 -5.95 9.26 -28.02
CA TYR A 272 -5.37 8.23 -28.89
C TYR A 272 -5.82 8.38 -30.34
N LYS A 273 -7.12 8.61 -30.55
CA LYS A 273 -7.71 8.84 -31.89
C LYS A 273 -7.00 9.97 -32.61
N ARG A 274 -6.89 11.13 -31.97
CA ARG A 274 -6.30 12.34 -32.53
C ARG A 274 -4.80 12.20 -32.79
N ILE A 275 -4.04 11.64 -31.85
CA ILE A 275 -2.58 11.62 -31.96
C ILE A 275 -2.06 10.55 -32.92
N LEU A 276 -2.79 9.43 -33.07
CA LEU A 276 -2.44 8.36 -34.01
C LEU A 276 -3.19 8.49 -35.35
N GLY A 277 -4.22 9.33 -35.44
CA GLY A 277 -5.02 9.46 -36.67
C GLY A 277 -5.80 8.19 -37.02
N VAL A 278 -6.17 7.39 -36.02
CA VAL A 278 -6.90 6.12 -36.19
C VAL A 278 -8.39 6.29 -35.85
N SER A 279 -9.21 5.32 -36.23
CA SER A 279 -10.64 5.31 -35.92
C SER A 279 -10.94 5.01 -34.45
N GLU A 280 -12.13 5.39 -33.99
CA GLU A 280 -12.58 5.12 -32.62
C GLU A 280 -12.68 3.60 -32.33
N SER A 281 -13.07 2.80 -33.32
CA SER A 281 -13.14 1.33 -33.19
C SER A 281 -11.77 0.69 -33.03
N GLU A 282 -10.73 1.21 -33.70
CA GLU A 282 -9.34 0.77 -33.54
C GLU A 282 -8.83 1.07 -32.13
N VAL A 283 -9.07 2.27 -31.61
CA VAL A 283 -8.71 2.63 -30.23
C VAL A 283 -9.47 1.76 -29.22
N SER A 284 -10.77 1.55 -29.44
CA SER A 284 -11.60 0.73 -28.56
C SER A 284 -11.12 -0.72 -28.52
N THR A 285 -10.70 -1.27 -29.67
CA THR A 285 -10.08 -2.59 -29.77
C THR A 285 -8.74 -2.67 -29.02
N ALA A 286 -7.93 -1.61 -29.05
CA ALA A 286 -6.69 -1.57 -28.28
C ALA A 286 -6.94 -1.54 -26.77
N VAL A 287 -7.92 -0.73 -26.33
CA VAL A 287 -8.33 -0.66 -24.92
C VAL A 287 -8.93 -1.98 -24.46
N SER A 288 -9.73 -2.66 -25.27
CA SER A 288 -10.32 -3.95 -24.88
C SER A 288 -9.26 -5.04 -24.70
N LYS A 289 -8.18 -5.00 -25.49
CA LYS A 289 -7.00 -5.87 -25.34
C LYS A 289 -6.15 -5.50 -24.13
N MET A 290 -6.09 -4.23 -23.76
CA MET A 290 -5.21 -3.74 -22.71
C MET A 290 -5.77 -2.49 -22.00
N PRO A 291 -6.73 -2.65 -21.07
CA PRO A 291 -7.45 -1.52 -20.49
C PRO A 291 -6.55 -0.52 -19.75
N ASN A 292 -5.46 -0.98 -19.14
CA ASN A 292 -4.56 -0.14 -18.35
C ASN A 292 -3.86 0.96 -19.17
N ILE A 293 -3.89 0.93 -20.51
CA ILE A 293 -3.41 2.06 -21.33
C ILE A 293 -4.19 3.35 -21.08
N LEU A 294 -5.39 3.25 -20.50
CA LEU A 294 -6.18 4.41 -20.07
C LEU A 294 -5.58 5.15 -18.86
N GLY A 295 -4.75 4.44 -18.07
CA GLY A 295 -4.17 4.96 -16.84
C GLY A 295 -2.89 5.79 -17.02
N PHE A 296 -2.24 5.73 -18.20
CA PHE A 296 -1.01 6.49 -18.45
C PHE A 296 -1.27 7.98 -18.61
N SER A 297 -0.31 8.82 -18.20
CA SER A 297 -0.36 10.27 -18.44
C SER A 297 -0.21 10.59 -19.93
N ASP A 298 -0.85 11.67 -20.40
CA ASP A 298 -0.75 12.13 -21.78
C ASP A 298 0.69 12.43 -22.19
N GLU A 299 1.47 13.02 -21.30
CA GLU A 299 2.87 13.39 -21.56
C GLU A 299 3.74 12.16 -21.90
N ILE A 300 3.69 11.11 -21.06
CA ILE A 300 4.42 9.86 -21.31
C ILE A 300 3.95 9.19 -22.60
N LEU A 301 2.64 9.16 -22.85
CA LEU A 301 2.09 8.57 -24.08
C LEU A 301 2.54 9.33 -25.32
N LEU A 302 2.52 10.66 -25.27
CA LEU A 302 2.95 11.51 -26.38
C LEU A 302 4.42 11.29 -26.72
N ARG A 303 5.30 11.20 -25.71
CA ARG A 303 6.72 10.88 -25.93
C ARG A 303 6.89 9.51 -26.60
N LYS A 304 6.18 8.49 -26.13
CA LYS A 304 6.22 7.14 -26.72
C LYS A 304 5.72 7.13 -28.16
N ILE A 305 4.58 7.79 -28.42
CA ILE A 305 3.98 7.83 -29.75
C ILE A 305 4.88 8.56 -30.73
N LYS A 306 5.44 9.72 -30.34
CA LYS A 306 6.41 10.45 -31.17
C LYS A 306 7.62 9.59 -31.54
N PHE A 307 8.20 8.89 -30.57
CA PHE A 307 9.30 7.96 -30.85
C PHE A 307 8.86 6.85 -31.83
N LEU A 308 7.74 6.17 -31.54
CA LEU A 308 7.28 5.04 -32.36
C LEU A 308 6.97 5.44 -33.81
N VAL A 309 6.29 6.58 -34.00
CA VAL A 309 5.90 7.06 -35.33
C VAL A 309 7.08 7.69 -36.06
N ASN A 310 7.81 8.61 -35.41
CA ASN A 310 8.78 9.44 -36.12
C ASN A 310 10.17 8.81 -36.20
N GLU A 311 10.64 8.15 -35.14
CA GLU A 311 12.00 7.61 -35.07
C GLU A 311 12.05 6.13 -35.46
N ALA A 312 11.08 5.35 -34.99
CA ALA A 312 10.96 3.94 -35.32
C ALA A 312 10.12 3.68 -36.59
N ALA A 313 9.62 4.74 -37.25
CA ALA A 313 8.88 4.67 -38.51
C ALA A 313 7.72 3.65 -38.50
N MET A 314 7.02 3.53 -37.37
CA MET A 314 5.91 2.59 -37.22
C MET A 314 4.60 3.22 -37.68
N GLU A 315 3.85 2.48 -38.49
CA GLU A 315 2.48 2.83 -38.87
C GLU A 315 1.58 2.98 -37.64
N PRO A 316 0.78 4.06 -37.51
CA PRO A 316 -0.08 4.27 -36.35
C PRO A 316 -1.03 3.11 -36.06
N ARG A 317 -1.56 2.47 -37.12
CA ARG A 317 -2.39 1.27 -37.01
C ARG A 317 -1.62 0.08 -36.42
N TYR A 318 -0.37 -0.12 -36.82
CA TYR A 318 0.49 -1.16 -36.24
C TYR A 318 0.70 -0.94 -34.73
N ILE A 319 0.84 0.33 -34.32
CA ILE A 319 1.01 0.73 -32.93
C ILE A 319 -0.24 0.42 -32.11
N VAL A 320 -1.40 0.90 -32.55
CA VAL A 320 -2.67 0.77 -31.79
C VAL A 320 -3.09 -0.70 -31.66
N GLU A 321 -2.82 -1.54 -32.67
CA GLU A 321 -3.08 -2.98 -32.62
C GLU A 321 -2.23 -3.72 -31.56
N ARG A 322 -1.15 -3.11 -31.08
CA ARG A 322 -0.16 -3.68 -30.14
C ARG A 322 0.02 -2.78 -28.92
N PRO A 323 -1.04 -2.61 -28.10
CA PRO A 323 -1.05 -1.65 -26.98
C PRO A 323 0.01 -1.93 -25.90
N VAL A 324 0.57 -3.15 -25.86
CA VAL A 324 1.70 -3.51 -24.99
C VAL A 324 2.88 -2.56 -25.18
N MET A 325 3.11 -2.01 -26.37
CA MET A 325 4.19 -1.05 -26.60
C MET A 325 4.05 0.21 -25.72
N PHE A 326 2.82 0.62 -25.38
CA PHE A 326 2.58 1.73 -24.46
C PHE A 326 2.98 1.40 -23.02
N ALA A 327 3.03 0.12 -22.64
CA ALA A 327 3.44 -0.30 -21.30
C ALA A 327 4.95 -0.52 -21.15
N LEU A 328 5.69 -0.67 -22.24
CA LEU A 328 7.15 -0.83 -22.20
C LEU A 328 7.83 0.51 -21.86
N SER A 329 8.97 0.45 -21.16
CA SER A 329 9.77 1.65 -20.88
C SER A 329 10.34 2.23 -22.18
N LEU A 330 10.16 3.53 -22.38
CA LEU A 330 10.70 4.22 -23.55
C LEU A 330 12.22 4.18 -23.52
N GLU A 331 12.80 4.63 -22.42
CA GLU A 331 14.23 4.85 -22.24
C GLU A 331 15.01 3.56 -22.00
N LYS A 332 14.43 2.60 -21.28
CA LYS A 332 15.13 1.35 -20.92
C LYS A 332 14.88 0.21 -21.91
N ARG A 333 13.89 0.31 -22.80
CA ARG A 333 13.49 -0.80 -23.65
C ARG A 333 13.21 -0.41 -25.10
N LEU A 334 12.32 0.54 -25.37
CA LEU A 334 11.95 0.87 -26.75
C LEU A 334 13.13 1.49 -27.52
N VAL A 335 13.70 2.60 -27.00
CA VAL A 335 14.82 3.31 -27.63
C VAL A 335 16.07 2.44 -27.74
N PRO A 336 16.56 1.78 -26.66
CA PRO A 336 17.79 0.98 -26.76
C PRO A 336 17.66 -0.19 -27.74
N ARG A 337 16.50 -0.87 -27.77
CA ARG A 337 16.33 -2.01 -28.68
C ARG A 337 16.12 -1.59 -30.13
N HIS A 338 15.48 -0.45 -30.37
CA HIS A 338 15.42 0.15 -31.69
C HIS A 338 16.82 0.48 -32.23
N TYR A 339 17.67 1.07 -31.39
CA TYR A 339 19.05 1.37 -31.76
C TYR A 339 19.82 0.11 -32.16
N ILE A 340 19.76 -0.94 -31.33
CA ILE A 340 20.41 -2.23 -31.64
C ILE A 340 19.88 -2.82 -32.95
N MET A 341 18.57 -2.75 -33.19
CA MET A 341 17.99 -3.20 -34.46
C MET A 341 18.57 -2.44 -35.65
N LYS A 342 18.71 -1.10 -35.57
CA LYS A 342 19.33 -0.31 -36.64
C LYS A 342 20.78 -0.72 -36.91
N VAL A 343 21.61 -0.85 -35.87
CA VAL A 343 23.00 -1.32 -36.01
C VAL A 343 23.06 -2.66 -36.76
N LEU A 344 22.24 -3.63 -36.34
CA LEU A 344 22.26 -4.97 -36.93
C LEU A 344 21.73 -4.96 -38.36
N GLN A 345 20.72 -4.14 -38.65
CA GLN A 345 20.16 -3.98 -39.98
C GLN A 345 21.19 -3.42 -40.96
N GLU A 346 21.93 -2.39 -40.58
CA GLU A 346 22.99 -1.78 -41.41
C GLU A 346 24.16 -2.74 -41.66
N LYS A 347 24.42 -3.66 -40.74
CA LYS A 347 25.43 -4.70 -40.89
C LYS A 347 24.93 -5.93 -41.65
N GLY A 348 23.66 -5.95 -42.07
CA GLY A 348 23.05 -7.12 -42.73
C GLY A 348 22.91 -8.34 -41.81
N LEU A 349 22.92 -8.12 -40.49
CA LEU A 349 22.87 -9.16 -39.45
C LEU A 349 21.47 -9.35 -38.86
N LEU A 350 20.48 -8.57 -39.32
CA LEU A 350 19.09 -8.66 -38.90
C LEU A 350 18.25 -9.31 -40.00
N ASP A 351 17.44 -10.30 -39.63
CA ASP A 351 16.44 -10.91 -40.52
C ASP A 351 15.41 -9.87 -40.96
N SER A 352 15.17 -9.77 -42.27
CA SER A 352 14.23 -8.82 -42.88
C SER A 352 12.78 -9.01 -42.43
N ASN A 353 12.42 -10.19 -41.93
CA ASN A 353 11.08 -10.49 -41.43
C ASN A 353 10.87 -10.12 -39.96
N MET A 354 11.90 -9.65 -39.25
CA MET A 354 11.81 -9.31 -37.83
C MET A 354 11.05 -8.01 -37.60
N SER A 355 9.87 -8.12 -36.98
CA SER A 355 9.08 -6.95 -36.60
C SER A 355 9.61 -6.29 -35.32
N PHE A 356 9.53 -4.96 -35.22
CA PHE A 356 9.96 -4.21 -34.03
C PHE A 356 9.27 -4.70 -32.75
N TYR A 357 7.96 -4.96 -32.80
CA TYR A 357 7.21 -5.51 -31.66
C TYR A 357 7.83 -6.82 -31.15
N SER A 358 8.20 -7.73 -32.06
CA SER A 358 8.77 -9.03 -31.68
C SER A 358 10.07 -8.86 -30.89
N VAL A 359 10.88 -7.85 -31.20
CA VAL A 359 12.14 -7.57 -30.51
C VAL A 359 11.92 -6.90 -29.14
N VAL A 360 11.04 -5.91 -29.06
CA VAL A 360 10.78 -5.20 -27.79
C VAL A 360 9.96 -6.04 -26.79
N ALA A 361 9.19 -7.01 -27.27
CA ALA A 361 8.43 -7.93 -26.44
C ALA A 361 9.31 -8.95 -25.69
N LEU A 362 10.52 -9.23 -26.15
CA LEU A 362 11.39 -10.25 -25.54
C LEU A 362 11.78 -9.92 -24.09
N GLY A 363 11.98 -10.96 -23.28
CA GLY A 363 12.69 -10.88 -22.01
C GLY A 363 14.09 -10.28 -22.18
N GLU A 364 14.67 -9.77 -21.11
CA GLU A 364 15.99 -9.13 -21.17
C GLU A 364 17.09 -10.11 -21.62
N ASP A 365 17.16 -11.28 -20.97
CA ASP A 365 18.20 -12.27 -21.25
C ASP A 365 18.06 -12.86 -22.65
N THR A 366 16.83 -13.13 -23.09
CA THR A 366 16.56 -13.59 -24.45
C THR A 366 16.94 -12.55 -25.50
N PHE A 367 16.68 -11.26 -25.22
CA PHE A 367 17.08 -10.19 -26.13
C PHE A 367 18.61 -10.10 -26.24
N LYS A 368 19.32 -10.10 -25.10
CA LYS A 368 20.79 -10.07 -25.06
C LYS A 368 21.41 -11.24 -25.82
N SER A 369 20.98 -12.46 -25.50
CA SER A 369 21.49 -13.66 -26.16
C SER A 369 21.30 -13.62 -27.68
N LYS A 370 20.11 -13.21 -28.15
CA LYS A 370 19.79 -13.24 -29.60
C LYS A 370 20.41 -12.09 -30.39
N PHE A 371 20.44 -10.89 -29.85
CA PHE A 371 20.77 -9.67 -30.61
C PHE A 371 22.08 -9.00 -30.18
N ILE A 372 22.66 -9.38 -29.04
CA ILE A 372 23.92 -8.82 -28.55
C ILE A 372 25.00 -9.90 -28.58
N ASP A 373 24.85 -10.94 -27.77
CA ASP A 373 25.91 -11.94 -27.55
C ASP A 373 26.22 -12.71 -28.83
N ARG A 374 25.20 -13.03 -29.62
CA ARG A 374 25.34 -13.69 -30.94
C ARG A 374 26.16 -12.88 -31.95
N HIS A 375 26.21 -11.56 -31.78
CA HIS A 375 26.87 -10.65 -32.71
C HIS A 375 28.09 -9.95 -32.10
N LYS A 376 28.56 -10.39 -30.93
CA LYS A 376 29.69 -9.76 -30.21
C LYS A 376 30.97 -9.70 -31.05
N ASP A 377 31.23 -10.74 -31.84
CA ASP A 377 32.45 -10.86 -32.66
C ASP A 377 32.30 -10.07 -33.98
N SER A 378 31.07 -9.95 -34.49
CA SER A 378 30.78 -9.20 -35.73
C SER A 378 30.60 -7.70 -35.51
N VAL A 379 30.16 -7.30 -34.31
CA VAL A 379 29.94 -5.90 -33.90
C VAL A 379 30.54 -5.67 -32.50
N PRO A 380 31.86 -5.47 -32.41
CA PRO A 380 32.52 -5.18 -31.12
C PRO A 380 31.91 -3.95 -30.44
N GLY A 381 31.73 -4.01 -29.12
CA GLY A 381 31.17 -2.90 -28.32
C GLY A 381 29.63 -2.79 -28.32
N LEU A 382 28.91 -3.67 -29.03
CA LEU A 382 27.44 -3.63 -29.09
C LEU A 382 26.76 -3.73 -27.70
N ALA A 383 27.35 -4.52 -26.80
CA ALA A 383 26.87 -4.65 -25.42
C ALA A 383 27.02 -3.35 -24.62
N ASP A 384 28.16 -2.67 -24.75
CA ASP A 384 28.43 -1.40 -24.07
C ASP A 384 27.51 -0.30 -24.61
N THR A 385 27.32 -0.27 -25.93
CA THR A 385 26.39 0.66 -26.56
C THR A 385 24.96 0.44 -26.09
N TYR A 386 24.53 -0.82 -25.94
CA TYR A 386 23.22 -1.14 -25.37
C TYR A 386 23.10 -0.67 -23.92
N ALA A 387 24.14 -0.89 -23.11
CA ALA A 387 24.17 -0.46 -21.71
C ALA A 387 24.11 1.08 -21.59
N ALA A 388 24.87 1.80 -22.42
CA ALA A 388 24.87 3.26 -22.49
C ALA A 388 23.48 3.80 -22.89
N ALA A 389 22.86 3.23 -23.93
CA ALA A 389 21.52 3.62 -24.36
C ALA A 389 20.47 3.40 -23.27
N ARG A 390 20.55 2.29 -22.51
CA ARG A 390 19.66 2.05 -21.35
C ARG A 390 19.88 3.01 -20.19
N ALA A 391 21.08 3.59 -20.08
CA ALA A 391 21.40 4.65 -19.11
C ALA A 391 20.93 6.03 -19.58
N GLY A 392 20.31 6.14 -20.77
CA GLY A 392 19.87 7.40 -21.35
C GLY A 392 20.95 8.15 -22.13
N ILE A 393 22.12 7.54 -22.29
CA ILE A 393 23.20 8.05 -23.15
C ILE A 393 22.92 7.48 -24.54
N VAL A 394 22.05 8.15 -25.30
CA VAL A 394 21.78 7.76 -26.69
C VAL A 394 22.99 8.19 -27.53
N PRO A 395 23.72 7.26 -28.18
CA PRO A 395 24.82 7.63 -29.06
C PRO A 395 24.29 8.53 -30.17
N SER A 396 24.92 9.69 -30.37
CA SER A 396 24.49 10.73 -31.32
C SER A 396 24.65 10.36 -32.80
N ARG A 397 24.89 9.08 -33.12
CA ARG A 397 25.04 8.58 -34.48
C ARG A 397 24.51 7.16 -34.59
N ILE A 398 23.43 7.03 -35.37
CA ILE A 398 23.39 6.25 -36.61
C ILE A 398 22.64 7.09 -37.64
#